data_AF-R9IN42-F1
#
_entry.id   AF-R9IN42-F1
#
_cell.length_a   1.000
_cell.length_b   1.000
_cell.length_c   1.000
_cell.angle_alpha   90.00
_cell.angle_beta   90.00
_cell.angle_gamma   90.00
#
_symmetry.space_group_name_H-M   'P 1'
#
loop_
_entity.id
_entity.type
_entity.pdbx_description
1 polymer ?
#
loop_
_entity_poly.entity_id
_entity_poly.type
_entity_poly.pdbx_seq_one_letter_code
_entity_poly.pdbx_strand_id
1 'polypeptide(L)'
;MEEKIQALFYKLRRIGISFLIYQERNITEQVKKIIPEIQEFVLWFLEGNRFGIEEELYQDMSSNLLHILEDILEALKQNDTVLLYDATANGLLDYLQLFVELEQEEEADDDL
;
A
#
# COMPACT_ATOMS: atom_id res chain seq x y z
N MET A 1 -7.64 -2.63 14.27
CA MET A 1 -6.71 -2.04 13.29
C MET A 1 -6.38 -3.05 12.21
N GLU A 2 -6.06 -4.28 12.59
CA GLU A 2 -5.95 -5.45 11.71
C GLU A 2 -7.00 -5.50 10.58
N GLU A 3 -8.30 -5.51 10.89
CA GLU A 3 -9.36 -5.49 9.86
C GLU A 3 -9.26 -4.30 8.89
N LYS A 4 -8.83 -3.12 9.39
CA LYS A 4 -8.67 -1.92 8.56
C LYS A 4 -7.46 -2.03 7.64
N ILE A 5 -6.36 -2.59 8.14
CA ILE A 5 -5.15 -2.87 7.37
C ILE A 5 -5.47 -3.87 6.26
N GLN A 6 -6.18 -4.94 6.60
CA GLN A 6 -6.62 -5.95 5.64
C GLN A 6 -7.55 -5.34 4.57
N ALA A 7 -8.50 -4.50 4.98
CA ALA A 7 -9.37 -3.79 4.04
C ALA A 7 -8.59 -2.83 3.13
N LEU A 8 -7.59 -2.11 3.67
CA LEU A 8 -6.74 -1.21 2.89
C LEU A 8 -5.86 -1.98 1.90
N PHE A 9 -5.27 -3.10 2.33
CA PHE A 9 -4.49 -4.01 1.49
C PHE A 9 -5.31 -4.46 0.29
N TYR A 10 -6.53 -4.98 0.49
CA TYR A 10 -7.37 -5.43 -0.62
C TYR A 10 -7.82 -4.30 -1.55
N LYS A 11 -8.08 -3.09 -1.01
CA LYS A 11 -8.39 -1.91 -1.83
C LYS A 11 -7.22 -1.54 -2.74
N LEU A 12 -6.00 -1.47 -2.20
CA LEU A 12 -4.79 -1.13 -2.95
C LEU A 12 -4.43 -2.21 -3.96
N ARG A 13 -4.51 -3.50 -3.58
CA ARG A 13 -4.33 -4.63 -4.49
C ARG A 13 -5.28 -4.56 -5.68
N ARG A 14 -6.57 -4.27 -5.44
CA ARG A 14 -7.56 -4.10 -6.52
C ARG A 14 -7.23 -2.91 -7.41
N ILE A 15 -6.83 -1.77 -6.85
CA ILE A 15 -6.42 -0.59 -7.63
C ILE A 15 -5.23 -0.94 -8.53
N GLY A 16 -4.23 -1.63 -7.99
CA GLY A 16 -3.06 -2.09 -8.74
C GLY A 16 -3.42 -3.03 -9.90
N ILE A 17 -4.29 -4.01 -9.65
CA ILE A 17 -4.83 -4.91 -10.69
C ILE A 17 -5.58 -4.13 -11.77
N SER A 18 -6.47 -3.21 -11.39
CA SER A 18 -7.19 -2.34 -12.34
C SER A 18 -6.26 -1.53 -13.23
N PHE A 19 -5.17 -1.00 -12.67
CA PHE A 19 -4.20 -0.23 -13.42
C PHE A 19 -3.33 -1.09 -14.35
N LEU A 20 -2.76 -2.18 -13.86
CA LEU A 20 -1.78 -2.98 -14.61
C LEU A 20 -2.45 -3.94 -15.62
N ILE A 21 -3.49 -4.67 -15.20
CA ILE A 21 -4.14 -5.71 -16.01
C ILE A 21 -5.23 -5.11 -16.89
N TYR A 22 -6.13 -4.31 -16.30
CA TYR A 22 -7.28 -3.75 -17.00
C TYR A 22 -6.99 -2.37 -17.65
N GLN A 23 -5.78 -1.83 -17.46
CA GLN A 23 -5.33 -0.54 -18.01
C GLN A 23 -6.24 0.64 -17.67
N GLU A 24 -6.96 0.56 -16.54
CA GLU A 24 -7.80 1.66 -16.07
C GLU A 24 -6.94 2.86 -15.68
N ARG A 25 -7.22 4.02 -16.27
CA ARG A 25 -6.46 5.27 -16.04
C ARG A 25 -7.05 6.18 -14.96
N ASN A 26 -7.98 5.66 -14.16
CA ASN A 26 -8.65 6.37 -13.06
C ASN A 26 -7.92 6.20 -11.70
N ILE A 27 -6.70 5.66 -11.68
CA ILE A 27 -5.93 5.37 -10.44
C ILE A 27 -5.86 6.59 -9.50
N THR A 28 -5.66 7.80 -10.04
CA THR A 28 -5.68 9.06 -9.29
C THR A 28 -6.95 9.21 -8.46
N GLU A 29 -8.12 8.98 -9.05
CA GLU A 29 -9.41 9.13 -8.37
C GLU A 29 -9.69 7.98 -7.40
N GLN A 30 -9.17 6.78 -7.68
CA GLN A 30 -9.28 5.66 -6.76
C GLN A 30 -8.42 5.87 -5.51
N VAL A 31 -7.17 6.30 -5.68
CA VAL A 31 -6.24 6.55 -4.57
C VAL A 31 -6.71 7.71 -3.70
N LYS A 32 -7.17 8.83 -4.29
CA LYS A 32 -7.72 9.97 -3.52
C LYS A 32 -8.81 9.56 -2.52
N LYS A 33 -9.65 8.59 -2.88
CA LYS A 33 -10.75 8.10 -2.03
C LYS A 33 -10.27 7.31 -0.81
N ILE A 34 -9.07 6.76 -0.85
CA ILE A 34 -8.51 5.92 0.21
C ILE A 34 -7.36 6.60 0.97
N ILE A 35 -7.05 7.87 0.67
CA ILE A 35 -6.04 8.66 1.41
C ILE A 35 -6.30 8.66 2.92
N PRO A 36 -7.55 8.81 3.44
CA PRO A 36 -7.79 8.77 4.88
C PRO A 36 -7.37 7.43 5.50
N GLU A 37 -7.64 6.30 4.84
CA GLU A 37 -7.22 4.99 5.32
C GLU A 37 -5.69 4.81 5.26
N ILE A 38 -5.04 5.31 4.22
CA ILE A 38 -3.57 5.33 4.11
C ILE A 38 -2.96 6.12 5.29
N GLN A 39 -3.49 7.32 5.56
CA GLN A 39 -3.04 8.16 6.68
C GLN A 39 -3.27 7.48 8.03
N GLU A 40 -4.43 6.84 8.22
CA GLU A 40 -4.72 6.10 9.45
C GLU A 40 -3.71 4.99 9.69
N PHE A 41 -3.37 4.22 8.66
CA PHE A 41 -2.34 3.17 8.75
C PHE A 41 -0.97 3.75 9.10
N VAL A 42 -0.51 4.77 8.38
CA VAL A 42 0.83 5.33 8.59
C VAL A 42 0.97 5.93 9.99
N LEU A 43 -0.03 6.69 10.46
CA LEU A 43 -0.01 7.23 11.81
C LEU A 43 0.01 6.12 12.86
N TRP A 44 -0.76 5.05 12.66
CA TRP A 44 -0.77 3.90 13.56
C TRP A 44 0.59 3.16 13.59
N PHE A 45 1.25 2.99 12.43
CA PHE A 45 2.56 2.35 12.34
C PHE A 45 3.64 3.19 13.03
N LEU A 46 3.59 4.52 12.85
CA LEU A 46 4.55 5.46 13.42
C LEU A 46 4.28 5.81 14.89
N GLU A 47 3.17 5.33 15.48
CA GLU A 47 2.79 5.56 16.89
C GLU A 47 3.66 4.72 17.85
N GLY A 48 4.96 4.96 17.81
CA GLY A 48 5.97 4.24 18.58
C GLY A 48 6.31 2.87 17.98
N ASN A 49 7.42 2.30 18.43
CA ASN A 49 7.88 0.98 18.01
C ASN A 49 7.08 -0.14 18.72
N ARG A 50 5.79 -0.27 18.37
CA ARG A 50 4.81 -1.13 19.05
C ARG A 50 5.09 -2.63 18.87
N PHE A 51 5.84 -2.96 17.83
CA PHE A 51 6.18 -4.33 17.46
C PHE A 51 7.50 -4.81 18.07
N GLY A 52 8.21 -3.94 18.80
CA GLY A 52 9.54 -4.25 19.32
C GLY A 52 10.53 -4.57 18.21
N ILE A 53 10.39 -3.91 17.06
CA ILE A 53 11.35 -3.97 15.95
C ILE A 53 12.69 -3.43 16.47
N GLU A 54 13.79 -3.89 15.92
CA GLU A 54 15.08 -3.29 16.24
C GLU A 54 15.06 -1.78 15.88
N GLU A 55 15.68 -0.93 16.69
CA GLU A 55 15.47 0.53 16.62
C GLU A 55 15.98 1.12 15.30
N GLU A 56 17.14 0.69 14.82
CA GLU A 56 17.69 1.12 13.52
C GLU A 56 16.76 0.69 12.38
N LEU A 57 16.32 -0.58 12.39
CA LEU A 57 15.35 -1.09 11.42
C LEU A 57 14.01 -0.34 11.47
N TYR A 58 13.50 -0.02 12.66
CA TYR A 58 12.25 0.73 12.81
C TYR A 58 12.38 2.15 12.24
N GLN A 59 13.53 2.81 12.45
CA GLN A 59 13.82 4.12 11.88
C GLN A 59 13.89 4.06 10.34
N ASP A 60 14.57 3.05 9.79
CA ASP A 60 14.65 2.84 8.35
C ASP A 60 13.28 2.58 7.72
N MET A 61 12.49 1.69 8.33
CA MET A 61 11.13 1.39 7.90
C MET A 61 10.23 2.63 7.97
N SER A 62 10.37 3.44 9.02
CA SER A 62 9.63 4.70 9.19
C SER A 62 10.01 5.72 8.12
N SER A 63 11.31 5.89 7.86
CA SER A 63 11.82 6.81 6.83
C SER A 63 11.31 6.42 5.44
N ASN A 64 11.38 5.13 5.10
CA ASN A 64 10.91 4.64 3.81
C ASN A 64 9.39 4.79 3.66
N LEU A 65 8.61 4.56 4.71
CA LEU A 65 7.16 4.77 4.68
C LEU A 65 6.80 6.25 4.45
N LEU A 66 7.57 7.19 5.02
CA LEU A 66 7.41 8.62 4.75
C LEU A 66 7.77 8.98 3.31
N HIS A 67 8.83 8.43 2.74
CA HIS A 67 9.17 8.64 1.32
C HIS A 67 8.08 8.12 0.39
N ILE A 68 7.49 6.96 0.67
CA ILE A 68 6.34 6.45 -0.08
C ILE A 68 5.17 7.45 -0.05
N LEU A 69 4.89 8.06 1.11
CA LEU A 69 3.85 9.09 1.20
C LEU A 69 4.19 10.37 0.41
N GLU A 70 5.47 10.77 0.39
CA GLU A 70 5.95 11.89 -0.41
C GLU A 70 5.75 11.61 -1.90
N ASP A 71 6.07 10.40 -2.36
CA ASP A 71 5.87 9.98 -3.75
C ASP A 71 4.39 9.95 -4.13
N ILE A 72 3.50 9.45 -3.25
CA ILE A 72 2.05 9.50 -3.47
C ILE A 72 1.58 10.95 -3.60
N LEU A 73 2.04 11.84 -2.72
CA LEU A 73 1.66 13.25 -2.75
C LEU A 73 2.14 13.93 -4.03
N GLU A 74 3.38 13.70 -4.44
CA GLU A 74 3.95 14.31 -5.64
C GLU A 74 3.27 13.78 -6.90
N ALA A 75 3.03 12.47 -6.96
CA ALA A 75 2.30 11.84 -8.05
C ALA A 75 0.88 12.39 -8.19
N LEU A 76 0.18 12.64 -7.07
CA LEU A 76 -1.15 13.26 -7.09
C LEU A 76 -1.12 14.73 -7.56
N LYS A 77 -0.09 15.50 -7.19
CA LYS A 77 0.07 16.90 -7.63
C LYS A 77 0.36 16.99 -9.13
N GLN A 78 1.24 16.12 -9.63
CA GLN A 78 1.65 16.10 -11.03
C GLN A 78 0.71 15.28 -11.92
N ASN A 79 -0.25 14.57 -11.32
CA ASN A 79 -1.07 13.56 -11.98
C ASN A 79 -0.23 12.49 -12.69
N ASP A 80 0.91 12.12 -12.09
CA ASP A 80 1.78 11.05 -12.56
C ASP A 80 1.21 9.70 -12.14
N THR A 81 0.50 9.05 -13.06
CA THR A 81 -0.12 7.76 -12.78
C THR A 81 0.88 6.60 -12.62
N VAL A 82 2.09 6.74 -13.16
CA VAL A 82 3.12 5.69 -13.08
C VAL A 82 3.77 5.73 -11.70
N LEU A 83 4.19 6.93 -11.25
CA LEU A 83 4.70 7.11 -9.88
C LEU A 83 3.63 6.78 -8.85
N LEU A 84 2.36 7.17 -9.09
CA LEU A 84 1.27 6.83 -8.18
C LEU A 84 1.05 5.32 -8.07
N TYR A 85 1.11 4.60 -9.20
CA TYR A 85 1.03 3.16 -9.19
C TYR A 85 2.20 2.53 -8.44
N ASP A 86 3.43 2.98 -8.70
CA ASP A 86 4.63 2.45 -8.06
C ASP A 86 4.60 2.65 -6.54
N ALA A 87 4.38 3.89 -6.08
CA ALA A 87 4.34 4.20 -4.66
C ALA A 87 3.21 3.46 -3.91
N THR A 88 2.09 3.20 -4.58
CA THR A 88 0.96 2.47 -3.96
C THR A 88 1.10 0.96 -4.02
N ALA A 89 1.33 0.39 -5.21
CA ALA A 89 1.31 -1.05 -5.45
C ALA A 89 2.65 -1.74 -5.16
N ASN A 90 3.78 -1.05 -5.36
CA ASN A 90 5.13 -1.57 -5.09
C ASN A 90 5.78 -0.95 -3.85
N GLY A 91 5.17 0.10 -3.27
CA GLY A 91 5.63 0.72 -2.02
C GLY A 91 4.74 0.34 -0.84
N LEU A 92 3.56 0.97 -0.77
CA LEU A 92 2.68 0.86 0.38
C LEU A 92 2.05 -0.53 0.54
N LEU A 93 1.73 -1.22 -0.55
CA LEU A 93 1.11 -2.54 -0.51
C LEU A 93 2.04 -3.57 0.15
N ASP A 94 3.35 -3.51 -0.13
CA ASP A 94 4.37 -4.38 0.47
C ASP A 94 4.45 -4.19 1.98
N TYR A 95 4.30 -2.95 2.47
CA TYR A 95 4.20 -2.69 3.92
C TYR A 95 2.96 -3.32 4.54
N LEU A 96 1.81 -3.16 3.89
CA LEU A 96 0.56 -3.73 4.38
C LEU A 96 0.59 -5.25 4.37
N GLN A 97 1.33 -5.86 3.45
CA GLN A 97 1.52 -7.30 3.36
C GLN A 97 2.13 -7.90 4.63
N LEU A 98 2.97 -7.14 5.36
CA LEU A 98 3.58 -7.57 6.62
C LEU A 98 2.56 -7.84 7.73
N PHE A 99 1.32 -7.34 7.59
CA PHE A 99 0.29 -7.36 8.62
C PHE A 99 -0.97 -8.15 8.23
N VAL A 100 -1.00 -8.71 7.03
CA VAL A 100 -2.15 -9.50 6.54
C VAL A 100 -1.76 -10.96 6.43
N GLU A 101 -2.63 -11.83 6.93
CA GLU A 101 -2.54 -13.26 6.61
C GLU A 101 -3.05 -13.43 5.17
N LEU A 102 -2.15 -13.82 4.26
CA LEU A 102 -2.55 -14.21 2.92
C LEU A 102 -3.15 -15.62 3.02
N GLU A 103 -4.44 -15.74 2.71
CA GLU A 103 -4.98 -17.04 2.30
C GLU A 103 -4.11 -17.50 1.13
N GLN A 104 -3.50 -18.68 1.28
CA GLN A 104 -2.75 -19.29 0.18
C GLN A 104 -3.71 -19.35 -1.00
N GLU A 105 -3.38 -18.66 -2.09
CA GLU A 105 -4.02 -18.93 -3.36
C GLU A 105 -3.66 -20.39 -3.64
N GLU A 106 -4.62 -21.31 -3.46
CA GLU A 106 -4.52 -22.65 -4.03
C GLU A 106 -4.14 -22.42 -5.49
N GLU A 107 -2.93 -22.86 -5.87
CA GLU A 107 -2.51 -22.95 -7.25
C GLU A 107 -3.68 -23.63 -7.96
N ALA A 108 -4.43 -22.86 -8.76
CA ALA A 108 -5.41 -23.44 -9.64
C ALA A 108 -4.60 -24.36 -10.55
N ASP A 109 -4.79 -25.66 -10.33
CA ASP A 109 -4.22 -26.75 -11.11
C ASP A 109 -4.45 -26.41 -12.60
N ASP A 110 -3.41 -25.90 -13.25
CA ASP A 110 -3.36 -25.63 -14.69
C ASP A 110 -3.24 -27.00 -15.39
N ASP A 111 -4.28 -27.80 -15.27
CA ASP A 111 -4.43 -29.10 -15.92
C ASP A 111 -5.70 -29.06 -16.81
N LEU A 112 -5.57 -28.38 -17.96
CA LEU A 112 -6.46 -28.53 -19.14
C LEU A 112 -5.71 -28.39 -20.47
#